data_AF-A0A973NRD8-F1
#
_entry.id   AF-A0A973NRD8-F1
#
_cell.length_a   1.000
_cell.length_b   1.000
_cell.length_c   1.000
_cell.angle_alpha   90.00
_cell.angle_beta   90.00
_cell.angle_gamma   90.00
#
_symmetry.space_group_name_H-M   'P 1'
#
loop_
_entity.id
_entity.type
_entity.pdbx_description
1 polymer ?
#
loop_
_entity_poly.entity_id
_entity_poly.type
_entity_poly.pdbx_seq_one_letter_code
_entity_poly.pdbx_strand_id
1 'polypeptide(L)'
;MFPPSAIGATASIRPRGLADDGAMAIEQVVTGEAMRPPSPVELKAAAATDGGLILTWTPRSRFGWSRPAGADVPLGESKERYRVTVQGSSGTITVEASEPQASIPAEAVTGMVGPVTISVVQIGDFAVSRPTTTSFDRST
;
A
#
# COMPACT_ATOMS: atom_id res chain seq x y z
N MET A 1 -19.05 -7.29 -3.74
CA MET A 1 -18.63 -5.91 -4.10
C MET A 1 -19.72 -4.98 -3.63
N PHE A 2 -19.46 -4.14 -2.64
CA PHE A 2 -20.45 -3.18 -2.14
C PHE A 2 -20.34 -1.88 -2.95
N PRO A 3 -21.46 -1.28 -3.39
CA PRO A 3 -21.45 -0.03 -4.14
C PRO A 3 -21.10 1.17 -3.23
N PRO A 4 -20.59 2.28 -3.81
CA PRO A 4 -20.14 3.47 -3.07
C PRO A 4 -21.24 4.25 -2.32
N SER A 5 -22.51 3.82 -2.39
CA SER A 5 -23.61 4.34 -1.57
C SER A 5 -23.61 3.79 -0.12
N ALA A 6 -22.63 2.97 0.26
CA ALA A 6 -22.61 2.25 1.54
C ALA A 6 -21.74 2.88 2.64
N ILE A 7 -21.19 4.08 2.46
CA ILE A 7 -20.45 4.77 3.53
C ILE A 7 -21.47 5.20 4.60
N GLY A 8 -21.40 4.58 5.78
CA GLY A 8 -22.41 4.70 6.85
C GLY A 8 -23.56 3.69 6.77
N ALA A 9 -23.55 2.79 5.79
CA ALA A 9 -24.53 1.71 5.72
C ALA A 9 -24.12 0.53 6.59
N THR A 10 -25.10 -0.01 7.29
CA THR A 10 -24.98 -1.26 8.01
C THR A 10 -25.03 -2.42 7.02
N ALA A 11 -23.96 -3.20 6.92
CA ALA A 11 -23.97 -4.43 6.14
C ALA A 11 -24.52 -5.58 7.01
N SER A 12 -25.70 -6.11 6.64
CA SER A 12 -26.25 -7.33 7.26
C SER A 12 -25.62 -8.56 6.60
N ILE A 13 -24.76 -9.26 7.32
CA ILE A 13 -24.23 -10.56 6.91
C ILE A 13 -25.18 -11.64 7.44
N ARG A 14 -25.85 -12.38 6.56
CA ARG A 14 -26.55 -13.62 6.94
C ARG A 14 -25.72 -14.83 6.52
N PRO A 15 -25.24 -15.67 7.46
CA PRO A 15 -24.69 -16.97 7.09
C PRO A 15 -25.82 -17.82 6.51
N ARG A 16 -25.60 -18.41 5.32
CA ARG A 16 -26.56 -19.32 4.70
C ARG A 16 -26.29 -20.73 5.25
N GLY A 17 -26.81 -21.02 6.44
CA GLY A 17 -26.91 -22.37 6.98
C GLY A 17 -28.18 -23.05 6.46
N LEU A 18 -28.06 -24.28 5.95
CA LEU A 18 -29.19 -25.10 5.54
C LEU A 18 -29.85 -25.73 6.78
N ALA A 19 -30.52 -24.91 7.60
CA ALA A 19 -31.57 -25.26 8.58
C ALA A 19 -31.94 -23.99 9.38
N ASP A 20 -33.25 -23.74 9.55
CA ASP A 20 -33.84 -22.85 10.58
C ASP A 20 -33.16 -23.06 11.94
N ASP A 21 -33.00 -22.12 12.86
CA ASP A 21 -33.63 -20.84 13.17
C ASP A 21 -32.71 -20.05 14.14
N GLY A 22 -32.71 -18.71 14.08
CA GLY A 22 -32.01 -17.87 15.08
C GLY A 22 -30.69 -17.22 14.66
N ALA A 23 -30.42 -17.06 13.37
CA ALA A 23 -29.28 -16.26 12.92
C ALA A 23 -29.50 -14.77 13.23
N MET A 24 -28.90 -14.26 14.31
CA MET A 24 -28.84 -12.83 14.59
C MET A 24 -27.99 -12.15 13.51
N ALA A 25 -28.58 -11.18 12.80
CA ALA A 25 -27.84 -10.35 11.86
C ALA A 25 -26.81 -9.53 12.64
N ILE A 26 -25.52 -9.72 12.31
CA ILE A 26 -24.46 -8.88 12.85
C ILE A 26 -24.41 -7.65 11.96
N GLU A 27 -24.82 -6.52 12.53
CA GLU A 27 -24.72 -5.20 11.91
C GLU A 27 -23.28 -4.69 12.04
N GLN A 28 -22.48 -4.79 10.98
CA GLN A 28 -21.13 -4.23 10.99
C GLN A 28 -21.12 -2.92 10.20
N VAL A 29 -20.78 -1.82 10.89
CA VAL A 29 -20.51 -0.53 10.25
C VAL A 29 -19.23 -0.69 9.44
N VAL A 30 -19.32 -0.49 8.13
CA VAL A 30 -18.14 -0.38 7.27
C VAL A 30 -17.45 0.94 7.60
N THR A 31 -16.51 0.89 8.54
CA THR A 31 -15.68 2.05 8.88
C THR A 31 -14.74 2.37 7.71
N GLY A 32 -14.37 3.65 7.54
CA GLY A 32 -13.45 4.08 6.47
C GLY A 32 -12.10 3.36 6.49
N GLU A 33 -11.71 2.72 7.60
CA GLU A 33 -10.51 1.89 7.71
C GLU A 33 -10.60 0.61 6.85
N ALA A 34 -11.80 0.05 6.63
CA ALA A 34 -11.99 -1.07 5.70
C ALA A 34 -11.70 -0.67 4.24
N MET A 35 -11.82 0.62 3.92
CA MET A 35 -11.50 1.16 2.59
C MET A 35 -10.01 1.40 2.39
N ARG A 36 -9.18 1.28 3.43
CA ARG A 36 -7.73 1.44 3.32
C ARG A 36 -7.11 0.25 2.57
N PRO A 37 -6.27 0.48 1.53
CA PRO A 37 -5.53 -0.60 0.90
C PRO A 37 -4.60 -1.30 1.90
N PRO A 38 -4.34 -2.61 1.73
CA PRO A 38 -3.30 -3.26 2.51
C PRO A 38 -1.95 -2.57 2.26
N SER A 39 -1.10 -2.52 3.29
CA SER A 39 0.21 -1.87 3.15
C SER A 39 1.15 -2.75 2.33
N PRO A 40 2.01 -2.17 1.47
CA PRO A 40 3.08 -2.92 0.82
C PRO A 40 3.96 -3.64 1.83
N VAL A 41 4.70 -4.67 1.44
CA VAL A 41 5.62 -5.38 2.33
C VAL A 41 6.99 -5.56 1.69
N GLU A 42 7.97 -6.03 2.48
CA GLU A 42 9.35 -6.28 2.01
C GLU A 42 10.01 -5.08 1.33
N LEU A 43 9.78 -3.87 1.84
CA LEU A 43 10.42 -2.65 1.32
C LEU A 43 11.94 -2.74 1.49
N LYS A 44 12.65 -2.64 0.37
CA LYS A 44 14.12 -2.68 0.27
C LYS A 44 14.62 -1.42 -0.41
N ALA A 45 15.83 -1.02 -0.02
CA ALA A 45 16.54 0.10 -0.58
C ALA A 45 17.97 -0.32 -0.91
N ALA A 46 18.48 0.12 -2.05
CA ALA A 46 19.85 -0.07 -2.49
C ALA A 46 20.40 1.22 -3.09
N ALA A 47 21.71 1.45 -2.98
CA ALA A 47 22.37 2.53 -3.69
C ALA A 47 22.40 2.23 -5.20
N ALA A 48 22.07 3.22 -6.01
CA ALA A 48 22.28 3.18 -7.45
C ALA A 48 23.73 3.54 -7.79
N THR A 49 24.20 3.14 -8.98
CA THR A 49 25.59 3.38 -9.43
C THR A 49 25.90 4.87 -9.65
N ASP A 50 24.87 5.70 -9.82
CA ASP A 50 24.95 7.15 -10.01
C ASP A 50 24.83 7.94 -8.68
N GLY A 51 24.73 7.24 -7.55
CA GLY A 51 24.50 7.86 -6.24
C GLY A 51 23.02 8.05 -5.87
N GLY A 52 22.08 7.63 -6.72
CA GLY A 52 20.65 7.57 -6.42
C GLY A 52 20.27 6.44 -5.46
N LEU A 53 18.97 6.17 -5.34
CA LEU A 53 18.43 5.00 -4.64
C LEU A 53 17.53 4.19 -5.56
N ILE A 54 17.66 2.86 -5.50
CA ILE A 54 16.71 1.92 -6.09
C ILE A 54 15.89 1.32 -4.96
N LEU A 55 14.57 1.44 -5.07
CA LEU A 55 13.61 1.01 -4.07
C LEU A 55 12.68 -0.04 -4.66
N THR A 56 12.44 -1.13 -3.94
CA THR A 56 11.52 -2.20 -4.33
C THR A 56 10.66 -2.64 -3.16
N TRP A 57 9.44 -3.09 -3.43
CA TRP A 57 8.53 -3.65 -2.44
C TRP A 57 7.62 -4.70 -3.08
N THR A 58 6.85 -5.39 -2.25
CA THR A 58 5.85 -6.38 -2.69
C THR A 58 4.43 -5.83 -2.44
N PRO A 59 3.57 -5.72 -3.47
CA PRO A 59 2.17 -5.36 -3.30
C PRO A 59 1.42 -6.40 -2.46
N ARG A 60 0.34 -5.97 -1.81
CA ARG A 60 -0.63 -6.88 -1.20
C ARG A 60 -1.99 -6.69 -1.85
N SER A 61 -2.65 -7.78 -2.22
CA SER A 61 -4.04 -7.73 -2.70
C SER A 61 -5.03 -7.88 -1.56
N ARG A 62 -6.22 -7.28 -1.74
CA ARG A 62 -7.41 -7.51 -0.90
C ARG A 62 -8.02 -8.88 -1.13
N PHE A 63 -7.89 -9.38 -2.34
CA PHE A 63 -8.31 -10.72 -2.71
C PHE A 63 -7.13 -11.64 -2.40
N GLY A 64 -7.33 -12.68 -1.59
CA GLY A 64 -6.25 -13.60 -1.21
C GLY A 64 -5.58 -14.30 -2.40
N TRP A 65 -4.87 -15.39 -2.14
CA TRP A 65 -4.12 -16.15 -3.17
C TRP A 65 -4.99 -16.87 -4.23
N SER A 66 -6.31 -16.66 -4.27
CA SER A 66 -7.18 -17.29 -5.26
C SER A 66 -6.97 -16.70 -6.65
N ARG A 67 -6.00 -17.24 -7.40
CA ARG A 67 -5.72 -16.92 -8.81
C ARG A 67 -6.50 -17.85 -9.74
N PRO A 68 -7.17 -17.32 -10.77
CA PRO A 68 -7.29 -18.02 -12.05
C PRO A 68 -5.90 -18.09 -12.69
N ALA A 69 -5.50 -19.24 -13.24
CA ALA A 69 -4.19 -19.39 -13.86
C ALA A 69 -4.01 -18.40 -15.02
N GLY A 70 -2.96 -17.55 -14.96
CA GLY A 70 -2.53 -16.69 -16.06
C GLY A 70 -2.81 -15.19 -15.94
N ALA A 71 -3.42 -14.71 -14.84
CA ALA A 71 -3.66 -13.27 -14.61
C ALA A 71 -2.97 -12.79 -13.32
N ASP A 72 -2.48 -11.55 -13.33
CA ASP A 72 -2.07 -10.86 -12.11
C ASP A 72 -3.28 -10.71 -11.17
N VAL A 73 -3.05 -10.91 -9.87
CA VAL A 73 -4.10 -10.73 -8.87
C VAL A 73 -4.43 -9.25 -8.82
N PRO A 74 -5.67 -8.83 -9.13
CA PRO A 74 -6.04 -7.44 -9.02
C PRO A 74 -5.84 -6.99 -7.57
N LEU A 75 -5.22 -5.83 -7.36
CA LEU A 75 -5.02 -5.26 -6.01
C LEU A 75 -6.36 -4.97 -5.31
N GLY A 76 -7.44 -4.87 -6.08
CA GLY A 76 -8.77 -4.44 -5.64
C GLY A 76 -8.98 -2.94 -5.68
N GLU A 77 -7.99 -2.21 -6.18
CA GLU A 77 -8.05 -0.79 -6.55
C GLU A 77 -8.11 -0.65 -8.07
N SER A 78 -8.66 0.44 -8.59
CA SER A 78 -8.75 0.69 -10.04
C SER A 78 -7.39 0.83 -10.73
N LYS A 79 -6.36 1.26 -9.99
CA LYS A 79 -4.98 1.45 -10.46
C LYS A 79 -3.98 1.06 -9.39
N GLU A 80 -2.86 0.50 -9.81
CA GLU A 80 -1.68 0.35 -8.97
C GLU A 80 -0.92 1.68 -8.91
N ARG A 81 -0.83 2.27 -7.71
CA ARG A 81 -0.14 3.53 -7.45
C ARG A 81 0.44 3.56 -6.05
N TYR A 82 1.63 4.12 -5.92
CA TYR A 82 2.34 4.26 -4.67
C TYR A 82 2.86 5.68 -4.50
N ARG A 83 2.99 6.11 -3.25
CA ARG A 83 3.77 7.27 -2.87
C ARG A 83 4.96 6.82 -2.05
N VAL A 84 6.13 7.24 -2.49
CA VAL A 84 7.40 6.99 -1.83
C VAL A 84 7.89 8.29 -1.22
N THR A 85 8.23 8.28 0.06
CA THR A 85 8.80 9.42 0.76
C THR A 85 10.17 9.03 1.31
N VAL A 86 11.20 9.82 1.00
CA VAL A 86 12.54 9.67 1.56
C VAL A 86 12.83 10.89 2.42
N GLN A 87 13.12 10.65 3.68
CA GLN A 87 13.43 11.68 4.67
C GLN A 87 14.86 11.49 5.18
N GLY A 88 15.69 12.51 5.05
CA GLY A 88 17.08 12.52 5.47
C GLY A 88 17.49 13.84 6.11
N SER A 89 18.78 13.96 6.42
CA SER A 89 19.37 15.14 7.06
C SER A 89 19.16 16.45 6.29
N SER A 90 19.11 16.38 4.96
CA SER A 90 18.93 17.55 4.09
C SER A 90 17.49 17.82 3.65
N GLY A 91 16.51 17.06 4.16
CA GLY A 91 15.09 17.31 3.92
C GLY A 91 14.27 16.07 3.59
N THR A 92 13.13 16.29 2.95
CA THR A 92 12.19 15.24 2.55
C THR A 92 11.87 15.38 1.08
N ILE A 93 11.88 14.26 0.36
CA ILE A 93 11.38 14.17 -1.01
C ILE A 93 10.20 13.21 -1.08
N THR A 94 9.36 13.40 -2.09
CA THR A 94 8.21 12.54 -2.34
C THR A 94 8.07 12.32 -3.84
N VAL A 95 7.93 11.05 -4.24
CA VAL A 95 7.67 10.66 -5.64
C VAL A 95 6.50 9.70 -5.71
N GLU A 96 5.83 9.64 -6.86
CA GLU A 96 4.81 8.64 -7.13
C GLU A 96 5.36 7.56 -8.06
N ALA A 97 4.90 6.32 -7.88
CA ALA A 97 5.26 5.18 -8.71
C ALA A 97 4.00 4.41 -9.12
N SER A 98 3.96 3.93 -10.37
CA SER A 98 2.88 3.09 -10.91
C SER A 98 3.22 1.60 -10.90
N GLU A 99 4.41 1.25 -10.42
CA GLU A 99 4.92 -0.11 -10.30
C GLU A 99 5.48 -0.30 -8.89
N PRO A 100 5.70 -1.54 -8.41
CA PRO A 100 6.24 -1.80 -7.08
C PRO A 100 7.75 -1.55 -6.95
N GLN A 101 8.23 -0.51 -7.64
CA GLN A 101 9.60 -0.04 -7.67
C GLN A 101 9.64 1.47 -7.89
N ALA A 102 10.67 2.13 -7.35
CA ALA A 102 10.95 3.53 -7.62
C ALA A 102 12.46 3.77 -7.67
N SER A 103 12.86 4.64 -8.58
CA SER A 103 14.22 5.18 -8.64
C SER A 103 14.20 6.62 -8.12
N ILE A 104 15.06 6.90 -7.16
CA ILE A 104 15.28 8.25 -6.64
C ILE A 104 16.58 8.76 -7.26
N PRO A 105 16.52 9.84 -8.05
CA PRO A 105 17.70 10.32 -8.76
C PRO A 105 18.67 10.98 -7.76
N ALA A 106 19.98 10.90 -8.05
CA ALA A 106 21.04 11.31 -7.13
C ALA A 106 20.92 12.78 -6.69
N GLU A 107 20.49 13.66 -7.59
CA GLU A 107 20.27 15.08 -7.31
C GLU A 107 19.17 15.32 -6.26
N ALA A 108 18.15 14.46 -6.19
CA ALA A 108 17.04 14.60 -5.24
C ALA A 108 17.44 14.24 -3.80
N VAL A 109 18.53 13.50 -3.64
CA VAL A 109 19.05 13.02 -2.35
C VAL A 109 20.47 13.54 -2.09
N THR A 110 20.90 14.52 -2.88
CA THR A 110 22.18 15.20 -2.67
C THR A 110 22.22 15.86 -1.29
N GLY A 111 23.31 15.63 -0.56
CA GLY A 111 23.49 16.11 0.81
C GLY A 111 22.74 15.31 1.88
N MET A 112 21.90 14.32 1.52
CA MET A 112 21.37 13.36 2.49
C MET A 112 22.45 12.32 2.81
N VAL A 113 23.31 12.67 3.77
CA VAL A 113 24.38 11.81 4.30
C VAL A 113 23.92 11.19 5.61
N GLY A 114 24.27 9.92 5.82
CA GLY A 114 23.88 9.12 6.97
C GLY A 114 22.51 8.47 6.81
N PRO A 115 21.80 8.16 7.91
CA PRO A 115 20.56 7.42 7.85
C PRO A 115 19.45 8.23 7.19
N VAL A 116 18.78 7.62 6.21
CA VAL A 116 17.52 8.09 5.63
C VAL A 116 16.39 7.13 5.95
N THR A 117 15.22 7.67 6.24
CA THR A 117 13.98 6.91 6.43
C THR A 117 13.19 6.92 5.14
N ILE A 118 12.84 5.75 4.63
CA ILE A 118 12.06 5.57 3.41
C ILE A 118 10.72 4.99 3.80
N SER A 119 9.63 5.61 3.35
CA SER A 119 8.28 5.08 3.55
C SER A 119 7.54 4.96 2.23
N VAL A 120 6.76 3.90 2.09
CA VAL A 120 5.91 3.64 0.94
C VAL A 120 4.48 3.41 1.41
N VAL A 121 3.53 4.11 0.77
CA VAL A 121 2.09 3.84 0.90
C VAL A 121 1.49 3.50 -0.46
N GLN A 122 0.53 2.58 -0.48
CA GLN A 122 -0.32 2.36 -1.64
C GLN A 122 -1.44 3.40 -1.65
N ILE A 123 -1.64 4.04 -2.80
CA ILE A 123 -2.72 5.01 -3.03
C ILE A 123 -3.91 4.23 -3.62
N GLY A 124 -4.94 4.01 -2.80
CA GLY A 124 -6.20 3.43 -3.25
C GLY A 124 -7.15 4.48 -3.80
N ASP A 125 -8.32 4.01 -4.25
CA ASP A 125 -9.36 4.86 -4.82
C ASP A 125 -9.98 5.81 -3.78
N PHE A 126 -10.03 5.37 -2.51
CA PHE A 126 -10.72 6.09 -1.43
C PHE A 126 -9.82 6.45 -0.24
N ALA A 127 -8.66 5.79 -0.10
CA ALA A 127 -7.74 5.99 1.03
C ALA A 127 -6.31 5.55 0.68
N VAL A 128 -5.34 6.02 1.47
CA VAL A 128 -3.94 5.57 1.41
C VAL A 128 -3.66 4.49 2.45
N SER A 129 -2.87 3.48 2.11
CA SER A 129 -2.46 2.43 3.05
C SER A 129 -1.73 2.98 4.27
N ARG A 130 -1.45 2.12 5.26
CA ARG A 130 -0.45 2.47 6.28
C ARG A 130 0.94 2.47 5.62
N PRO A 131 1.88 3.26 6.13
CA PRO A 131 3.23 3.26 5.59
C PRO A 131 3.93 1.96 5.94
N THR A 132 4.67 1.44 4.97
CA THR A 132 5.75 0.50 5.21
C THR A 132 7.05 1.26 5.16
N THR A 133 7.88 1.10 6.17
CA THR A 133 9.06 1.93 6.39
C THR A 133 10.31 1.08 6.50
N THR A 134 11.42 1.59 5.95
CA THR A 134 12.77 1.04 6.14
C THR A 134 13.76 2.19 6.36
N SER A 135 14.91 1.88 6.95
CA SER A 135 16.04 2.82 7.09
C SER A 135 17.17 2.37 6.17
N PHE A 136 17.83 3.32 5.52
CA PHE A 136 18.99 3.08 4.66
C PHE A 136 20.10 4.05 5.03
N ASP A 137 21.32 3.56 5.21
CA ASP A 137 22.46 4.44 5.50
C ASP A 137 23.10 4.90 4.18
N ARG A 138 23.07 6.21 3.91
CA ARG A 138 23.70 6.80 2.73
C ARG A 138 25.14 7.21 3.06
N SER A 139 26.08 6.52 2.43
CA SER A 139 27.50 6.93 2.44
C SER A 139 27.72 8.15 1.53
N THR A 140 28.70 9.00 1.90
CA THR A 140 29.12 10.20 1.16
C THR A 140 29.69 9.87 -0.21
#